data_AF-A0A9X3J098-F1
#
_entry.id   AF-A0A9X3J098-F1
#
_cell.length_a   1.000
_cell.length_b   1.000
_cell.length_c   1.000
_cell.angle_alpha   90.00
_cell.angle_beta   90.00
_cell.angle_gamma   90.00
#
_symmetry.space_group_name_H-M   'P 1'
#
loop_
_entity.id
_entity.type
_entity.pdbx_description
1 polymer ?
#
loop_
_entity_poly.entity_id
_entity_poly.type
_entity_poly.pdbx_seq_one_letter_code
_entity_poly.pdbx_strand_id
1 'polypeptide(L)'
;MRELLSLASDRLRPCARVDRLVRDHIHDLDHKIESLQKLRGALQRLADSCRGGGRVSECRILEALQEAEETLAGPDIECAEEHCAERRAGDKQPKPRRERRA
;
A
#
# COMPACT_ATOMS: atom_id res chain seq x y z
N MET A 1 -7.23 10.96 14.07
CA MET A 1 -7.15 12.36 14.59
C MET A 1 -8.40 12.85 15.31
N ARG A 2 -9.61 12.83 14.70
CA ARG A 2 -10.86 13.25 15.39
C ARG A 2 -11.15 12.47 16.69
N GLU A 3 -10.74 11.20 16.74
CA GLU A 3 -10.90 10.35 17.93
C GLU A 3 -10.03 10.76 19.13
N LEU A 4 -8.83 11.30 18.89
CA LEU A 4 -7.94 11.79 19.95
C LEU A 4 -8.51 13.05 20.63
N LEU A 5 -9.15 13.92 19.85
CA LEU A 5 -9.78 15.15 20.36
C LEU A 5 -11.06 14.88 21.15
N SER A 6 -11.77 13.78 20.85
CA SER A 6 -12.97 13.37 21.60
C SER A 6 -12.66 12.85 23.00
N LEU A 7 -11.40 12.50 23.30
CA LEU A 7 -10.96 12.01 24.61
C LEU A 7 -10.43 13.13 25.52
N ALA A 8 -10.18 14.32 24.97
CA ALA A 8 -9.61 15.46 25.69
C ALA A 8 -10.60 16.20 26.62
N SER A 9 -11.88 15.82 26.59
CA SER A 9 -12.97 16.48 27.32
C SER A 9 -12.97 16.23 28.84
N ASP A 10 -12.22 15.23 29.31
CA ASP A 10 -12.20 14.80 30.71
C ASP A 10 -10.77 14.79 31.27
N ARG A 11 -10.35 15.92 31.86
CA ARG A 11 -8.96 16.20 32.27
C ARG A 11 -8.48 15.37 33.47
N LEU A 12 -9.37 14.65 34.15
CA LEU A 12 -9.04 13.81 35.31
C LEU A 12 -8.86 12.33 34.93
N ARG A 13 -9.09 11.96 33.67
CA ARG A 13 -8.94 10.56 33.22
C ARG A 13 -7.49 10.17 32.98
N PRO A 14 -7.10 8.92 33.29
CA PRO A 14 -5.82 8.37 32.91
C PRO A 14 -5.59 8.45 31.39
N CYS A 15 -4.46 9.03 30.98
CA CYS A 15 -4.13 9.24 29.57
C CYS A 15 -3.66 7.97 28.84
N ALA A 16 -3.60 6.82 29.51
CA ALA A 16 -3.05 5.57 28.96
C ALA A 16 -3.74 5.13 27.65
N ARG A 17 -5.06 5.33 27.52
CA ARG A 17 -5.77 5.00 26.27
C ARG A 17 -5.39 5.93 25.12
N VAL A 18 -5.17 7.22 25.42
CA VAL A 18 -4.73 8.22 24.43
C VAL A 18 -3.30 7.94 24.01
N ASP A 19 -2.41 7.66 24.96
CA ASP A 19 -1.01 7.28 24.69
C ASP A 19 -0.94 6.06 23.77
N ARG A 20 -1.70 5.01 24.05
CA ARG A 20 -1.77 3.83 23.18
C ARG A 20 -2.23 4.18 21.76
N LEU A 21 -3.31 4.95 21.63
CA LEU A 21 -3.85 5.33 20.32
C LEU A 21 -2.85 6.16 19.50
N VAL A 22 -2.11 7.07 20.15
CA VAL A 22 -1.05 7.85 19.49
C VAL A 22 0.09 6.95 19.05
N ARG A 23 0.54 6.02 19.89
CA ARG A 23 1.61 5.06 19.56
C ARG A 23 1.22 4.15 18.41
N ASP A 24 -0.01 3.65 18.39
CA ASP A 24 -0.52 2.81 17.29
C ASP A 24 -0.51 3.61 15.97
N HIS A 25 -0.94 4.87 15.98
CA HIS A 25 -0.85 5.74 14.80
C HIS A 25 0.58 6.04 14.36
N ILE A 26 1.52 6.22 15.29
CA ILE A 26 2.94 6.40 14.95
C ILE A 26 3.44 5.14 14.23
N HIS A 27 3.12 3.96 14.76
CA HIS A 27 3.50 2.69 14.15
C HIS A 27 2.96 2.55 12.71
N ASP A 28 1.69 2.88 12.49
CA ASP A 28 1.09 2.85 11.16
C ASP A 28 1.79 3.82 10.18
N LEU A 29 2.18 5.00 10.66
CA LEU A 29 2.92 5.98 9.87
C LEU A 29 4.32 5.48 9.54
N ASP A 30 5.03 4.87 10.48
CA ASP A 30 6.37 4.32 10.27
C ASP A 30 6.36 3.24 9.18
N HIS A 31 5.38 2.33 9.21
CA HIS A 31 5.20 1.32 8.15
C HIS A 31 4.95 1.95 6.78
N LYS A 32 4.14 3.00 6.73
CA LYS A 32 3.87 3.72 5.49
C LYS A 32 5.11 4.45 4.98
N ILE A 33 5.89 5.06 5.88
CA ILE A 33 7.16 5.71 5.55
C ILE A 33 8.14 4.69 4.98
N GLU A 34 8.29 3.52 5.60
CA GLU A 34 9.18 2.47 5.09
C GLU A 34 8.78 2.03 3.67
N SER A 35 7.48 1.84 3.43
CA SER A 35 6.96 1.48 2.12
C SER A 35 7.23 2.57 1.07
N LEU A 36 7.02 3.84 1.43
CA LEU A 36 7.30 4.98 0.56
C LEU A 36 8.79 5.18 0.31
N GLN A 37 9.65 4.90 1.28
CA GLN A 37 11.11 4.93 1.11
C GLN A 37 11.59 3.88 0.11
N LYS A 38 11.02 2.67 0.14
CA LYS A 38 11.30 1.62 -0.86
C LYS A 38 10.92 2.08 -2.27
N LEU A 39 9.71 2.63 -2.42
CA LEU A 39 9.25 3.17 -3.70
C LEU A 39 10.13 4.32 -4.19
N ARG A 40 10.44 5.27 -3.31
CA ARG A 40 11.36 6.38 -3.60
C ARG A 40 12.72 5.86 -4.08
N GLY A 41 13.27 4.84 -3.44
CA GLY A 41 14.54 4.24 -3.84
C GLY A 41 14.48 3.62 -5.25
N ALA A 42 13.35 2.99 -5.60
CA ALA A 42 13.14 2.47 -6.96
C ALA A 42 13.05 3.60 -8.00
N LEU A 43 12.27 4.65 -7.71
CA LEU A 43 12.16 5.82 -8.58
C LEU A 43 13.48 6.57 -8.73
N GLN A 44 14.29 6.65 -7.67
CA GLN A 44 15.60 7.27 -7.73
C GLN A 44 16.53 6.53 -8.70
N ARG A 45 16.55 5.18 -8.66
CA ARG A 45 17.35 4.39 -9.62
C ARG A 45 16.93 4.62 -11.07
N LEU A 46 15.62 4.75 -11.32
CA LEU A 46 15.12 5.11 -12.65
C LEU A 46 15.58 6.51 -13.04
N ALA A 47 15.46 7.49 -12.15
CA ALA A 47 15.93 8.85 -12.40
C ALA A 47 17.44 8.89 -12.70
N ASP A 48 18.26 8.19 -11.92
CA ASP A 48 19.71 8.12 -12.10
C ASP A 48 20.13 7.46 -13.42
N SER A 49 19.26 6.63 -14.02
CA SER A 49 19.50 6.02 -15.33
C SER A 49 19.40 7.03 -16.49
N CYS A 50 18.78 8.19 -16.26
CA CYS A 50 18.63 9.25 -17.25
C CYS A 50 19.52 10.44 -16.89
N ARG A 51 20.46 10.80 -17.78
CA ARG A 51 21.34 11.96 -17.59
C ARG A 51 20.65 13.31 -17.82
N GLY A 52 19.44 13.30 -18.38
CA GLY A 52 18.73 14.49 -18.84
C GLY A 52 19.43 15.16 -20.04
N GLY A 53 18.75 16.13 -20.67
CA GLY A 53 19.31 16.94 -21.77
C GLY A 53 19.40 16.25 -23.14
N GLY A 54 19.03 14.98 -23.24
CA GLY A 54 18.93 14.22 -24.50
C GLY A 54 17.53 14.23 -25.12
N ARG A 55 17.33 13.44 -26.18
CA ARG A 55 16.02 13.24 -26.81
C ARG A 55 15.21 12.18 -26.09
N VAL A 56 13.88 12.24 -26.21
CA VAL A 56 12.96 11.23 -25.66
C VAL A 56 13.28 9.82 -26.18
N SER A 57 13.76 9.71 -27.43
CA SER A 57 14.20 8.46 -28.03
C SER A 57 15.42 7.81 -27.37
N GLU A 58 16.11 8.53 -26.48
CA GLU A 58 17.29 8.07 -25.73
C GLU A 58 16.98 8.01 -24.21
N CYS A 59 15.70 8.13 -23.83
CA CYS A 59 15.28 8.22 -22.44
C CYS A 59 15.22 6.83 -21.80
N ARG A 60 16.28 6.47 -21.07
CA ARG A 60 16.38 5.21 -20.31
C ARG A 60 15.23 4.96 -19.32
N ILE A 61 14.58 6.02 -18.82
CA ILE A 61 13.38 5.87 -17.97
C ILE A 61 12.22 5.27 -18.76
N LEU A 62 11.97 5.74 -19.98
CA LEU A 62 10.86 5.25 -20.80
C LEU A 62 11.11 3.82 -21.26
N GLU A 63 12.34 3.51 -21.68
CA GLU A 63 12.73 2.14 -22.02
C GLU A 63 12.47 1.17 -20.85
N ALA A 64 12.91 1.53 -19.63
CA ALA A 64 12.70 0.69 -18.45
C ALA A 64 11.22 0.55 -18.06
N LEU A 65 10.38 1.57 -18.31
CA LEU A 65 8.94 1.50 -18.07
C LEU A 65 8.24 0.58 -19.08
N GLN A 66 8.65 0.62 -20.36
CA GLN A 66 8.13 -0.28 -21.39
C GLN A 66 8.50 -1.74 -21.11
N GLU A 67 9.76 -2.01 -20.74
CA GLU A 67 10.19 -3.35 -20.32
C GLU A 67 9.41 -3.86 -19.10
N ALA A 68 9.14 -2.98 -18.14
CA ALA A 68 8.35 -3.32 -16.96
C ALA A 68 6.88 -3.61 -17.32
N GLU A 69 6.30 -2.83 -18.24
CA GLU A 69 4.95 -3.07 -18.76
C GLU A 69 4.86 -4.43 -19.48
N GLU A 70 5.81 -4.76 -20.35
CA GLU A 70 5.89 -6.06 -21.02
C GLU A 70 6.04 -7.22 -20.02
N THR A 71 6.84 -7.04 -18.96
CA THR A 71 7.03 -8.05 -17.92
C THR A 71 5.77 -8.26 -17.07
N LEU A 72 5.00 -7.19 -16.83
CA LEU A 72 3.76 -7.22 -16.05
C LEU A 72 2.55 -7.65 -16.88
N ALA A 73 2.57 -7.41 -18.19
CA ALA A 73 1.51 -7.80 -19.12
C ALA A 73 1.31 -9.32 -19.17
N GLY A 74 2.31 -10.10 -18.76
CA GLY A 74 2.33 -11.54 -18.99
C GLY A 74 2.41 -11.84 -20.49
N PRO A 75 2.61 -13.10 -20.90
CA PRO A 75 2.28 -13.44 -22.27
C PRO A 75 0.82 -13.07 -22.52
N ASP A 76 0.50 -12.59 -23.72
CA ASP A 76 -0.86 -12.63 -24.23
C ASP A 76 -1.31 -14.09 -24.15
N ILE A 77 -1.84 -14.51 -23.00
CA ILE A 77 -2.67 -15.69 -22.93
C ILE A 77 -3.94 -15.23 -23.61
N GLU A 78 -3.93 -15.30 -24.95
CA GLU A 78 -5.15 -15.54 -25.69
C GLU A 78 -5.78 -16.74 -24.99
N CYS A 79 -6.79 -16.46 -24.19
CA CYS A 79 -7.74 -17.44 -23.73
C CYS A 79 -8.40 -17.99 -25.00
N ALA A 80 -7.72 -18.92 -25.68
CA ALA A 80 -8.40 -19.89 -26.51
C ALA A 80 -9.43 -20.55 -25.60
N GLU A 81 -10.68 -20.36 -25.97
CA GLU A 81 -11.85 -20.50 -25.12
C GLU A 81 -11.87 -21.85 -24.37
N GLU A 82 -12.41 -21.80 -23.13
CA GLU A 82 -12.77 -22.93 -22.27
C GLU A 82 -11.63 -23.59 -21.45
N HIS A 83 -11.38 -23.10 -20.21
CA HIS A 83 -11.24 -23.88 -18.95
C HIS A 83 -10.46 -23.17 -17.81
N CYS A 84 -10.82 -21.94 -17.46
CA CYS A 84 -10.42 -21.34 -16.16
C CYS A 84 -11.64 -21.04 -15.29
N ALA A 85 -12.36 -22.09 -14.89
CA ALA A 85 -13.16 -22.05 -13.68
C ALA A 85 -12.32 -22.63 -12.53
N GLU A 86 -12.41 -21.99 -11.36
CA GLU A 86 -11.94 -22.48 -10.05
C GLU A 86 -10.47 -22.18 -9.68
N ARG A 87 -10.27 -21.04 -9.00
CA ARG A 87 -9.41 -20.80 -7.80
C ARG A 87 -9.20 -19.27 -7.68
N ARG A 88 -9.65 -18.51 -6.67
CA ARG A 88 -10.14 -18.80 -5.31
C ARG A 88 -11.06 -17.67 -4.85
N ALA A 89 -12.24 -18.04 -4.36
CA ALA A 89 -12.96 -17.30 -3.34
C ALA A 89 -12.20 -17.45 -2.01
N GLY A 90 -11.94 -16.35 -1.30
CA GLY A 90 -11.31 -16.46 0.03
C GLY A 90 -10.78 -15.16 0.62
N ASP A 91 -11.64 -14.16 0.83
CA ASP A 91 -11.49 -13.27 1.99
C ASP A 91 -12.85 -12.63 2.34
N LYS A 92 -13.70 -13.41 3.01
CA LYS A 92 -14.83 -12.86 3.78
C LYS A 92 -14.50 -13.07 5.25
N GLN A 93 -13.88 -12.07 5.85
CA GLN A 93 -13.66 -11.98 7.28
C GLN A 93 -14.96 -12.31 8.06
N PRO A 94 -14.95 -13.26 9.01
CA PRO A 94 -16.11 -13.54 9.85
C PRO A 94 -16.29 -12.42 10.88
N LYS A 95 -17.45 -11.78 10.87
CA LYS A 95 -17.89 -10.80 11.88
C LYS A 95 -18.20 -11.50 13.22
N PRO A 96 -17.71 -11.00 14.37
CA PRO A 96 -17.96 -11.63 15.67
C PRO A 96 -19.43 -11.55 16.08
N ARG A 97 -19.96 -12.68 16.55
CA ARG A 97 -21.32 -12.88 17.01
C ARG A 97 -21.51 -12.16 18.36
N ARG A 98 -22.41 -11.17 18.41
CA ARG A 98 -22.85 -10.52 19.65
C ARG A 98 -23.47 -11.57 20.58
N GLU A 99 -22.81 -11.87 21.69
CA GLU A 99 -23.43 -12.61 22.80
C GLU A 99 -24.43 -11.70 23.51
N ARG A 100 -25.65 -12.23 23.67
CA ARG A 100 -26.76 -11.61 24.37
C ARG A 100 -26.54 -11.78 25.88
N ARG A 101 -26.81 -10.69 26.61
CA ARG A 101 -27.02 -10.62 28.07
C ARG A 101 -27.77 -11.83 28.62
N ALA A 102 -27.27 -12.33 29.75
CA ALA A 102 -28.08 -12.78 30.89
C ALA A 102 -27.78 -11.83 32.05
#